data_AF-A0A5N6R622-F1
#
_entry.id   AF-A0A5N6R622-F1
#
_cell.length_a   1.000
_cell.length_b   1.000
_cell.length_c   1.000
_cell.angle_alpha   90.00
_cell.angle_beta   90.00
_cell.angle_gamma   90.00
#
_symmetry.space_group_name_H-M   'P 1'
#
loop_
_entity.id
_entity.type
_entity.pdbx_description
1 polymer ?
#
loop_
_entity_poly.entity_id
_entity_poly.type
_entity_poly.pdbx_seq_one_letter_code
_entity_poly.pdbx_strand_id
1 'polypeptide(L)'
;MLCLLMFHLLQIGCLVFIAARASKLVPLGFTSATQLHAQRLEIIQITSESRELEKVLEGGIETGSITEIYGEFRSGKTQLCHTLCVTCQVRGFLCSSYHTFASLLFIRK
;
A
#
# COMPACT_ATOMS: atom_id res chain seq x y z
N MET A 1 12.48 -24.30 -35.41
CA MET A 1 13.48 -23.54 -34.64
C MET A 1 13.35 -22.01 -34.81
N LEU A 2 13.12 -21.48 -36.02
CA LEU A 2 12.93 -20.03 -36.23
C LEU A 2 11.66 -19.43 -35.57
N CYS A 3 10.52 -20.15 -35.49
CA CYS A 3 9.29 -19.61 -34.85
C CYS A 3 9.44 -19.35 -33.34
N LEU A 4 10.23 -20.15 -32.61
CA LEU A 4 10.47 -19.91 -31.17
C LEU A 4 11.32 -18.66 -30.95
N LEU A 5 12.30 -18.41 -31.83
CA LEU A 5 13.13 -17.21 -31.79
C LEU A 5 12.29 -15.93 -32.01
N MET A 6 11.32 -15.97 -32.92
CA MET A 6 10.41 -14.84 -33.16
C MET A 6 9.47 -14.56 -31.99
N PHE A 7 8.98 -15.59 -31.28
CA PHE A 7 8.18 -15.41 -30.05
C PHE A 7 9.00 -14.77 -28.92
N HIS A 8 10.26 -15.19 -28.74
CA HIS A 8 11.14 -14.62 -27.73
C HIS A 8 11.53 -13.17 -28.03
N LEU A 9 11.78 -12.84 -29.30
CA LEU A 9 12.06 -11.47 -29.74
C LEU A 9 10.84 -10.54 -29.60
N LEU A 10 9.62 -11.04 -29.84
CA LEU A 10 8.38 -10.29 -29.64
C LEU A 10 8.13 -9.99 -28.15
N GLN A 11 8.42 -10.94 -27.24
CA GLN A 11 8.32 -10.73 -25.79
C GLN A 11 9.34 -9.70 -25.29
N ILE A 12 10.58 -9.74 -25.78
CA ILE A 12 11.63 -8.77 -25.41
C ILE A 12 11.25 -7.36 -25.89
N GLY A 13 10.73 -7.21 -27.11
CA GLY A 13 10.29 -5.92 -27.64
C GLY A 13 9.11 -5.33 -26.86
N CYS A 14 8.14 -6.16 -26.46
CA CYS A 14 7.00 -5.73 -25.66
C CYS A 14 7.42 -5.26 -24.26
N LEU A 15 8.37 -5.97 -23.62
CA LEU A 15 8.89 -5.59 -22.30
C LEU A 15 9.55 -4.20 -22.31
N VAL A 16 10.43 -3.94 -23.29
CA VAL A 16 11.12 -2.64 -23.42
C VAL A 16 10.12 -1.52 -23.68
N PHE A 17 9.09 -1.79 -24.48
CA PHE A 17 8.06 -0.81 -24.80
C PHE A 17 7.16 -0.48 -23.61
N ILE A 18 6.78 -1.48 -22.81
CA ILE A 18 6.02 -1.28 -21.58
C ILE A 18 6.86 -0.47 -20.58
N ALA A 19 8.14 -0.82 -20.38
CA ALA A 19 9.02 -0.10 -19.47
C ALA A 19 9.22 1.37 -19.88
N ALA A 20 9.42 1.63 -21.18
CA ALA A 20 9.60 2.99 -21.71
C ALA A 20 8.32 3.84 -21.66
N ARG A 21 7.14 3.22 -21.64
CA ARG A 21 5.86 3.91 -21.41
C ARG A 21 5.59 4.13 -19.92
N ALA A 22 5.91 3.15 -19.08
CA ALA A 22 5.74 3.26 -17.63
C ALA A 22 6.61 4.38 -17.03
N SER A 23 7.84 4.55 -17.49
CA SER A 23 8.75 5.60 -17.02
C SER A 23 8.30 7.02 -17.35
N LYS A 24 7.36 7.21 -18.29
CA LYS A 24 6.73 8.50 -18.59
C LYS A 24 5.52 8.79 -17.69
N LEU A 25 4.96 7.76 -17.05
CA LEU A 25 3.78 7.85 -16.20
C LEU A 25 4.15 7.98 -14.72
N VAL A 26 5.26 7.34 -14.31
CA VAL A 26 5.75 7.36 -12.93
C VAL A 26 7.02 8.20 -12.84
N PRO A 27 7.10 9.20 -11.95
CA PRO A 27 8.32 9.97 -11.74
C PRO A 27 9.39 9.10 -11.06
N LEU A 28 10.33 8.59 -11.86
CA LEU A 28 11.46 7.74 -11.40
C LEU A 28 12.76 8.53 -11.17
N GLY A 29 12.70 9.86 -11.20
CA GLY A 29 13.85 10.75 -11.01
C GLY A 29 14.15 11.06 -9.53
N PHE A 30 15.22 11.82 -9.30
CA PHE A 30 15.55 12.34 -7.98
C PHE A 30 14.63 13.51 -7.61
N THR A 31 14.13 13.51 -6.38
CA THR A 31 13.32 14.59 -5.82
C THR A 31 14.00 15.19 -4.59
N SER A 32 13.78 16.48 -4.35
CA SER A 32 14.30 17.15 -3.16
C SER A 32 13.62 16.62 -1.89
N ALA A 33 14.34 16.62 -0.76
CA ALA A 33 13.79 16.25 0.54
C ALA A 33 12.56 17.09 0.93
N THR A 34 12.54 18.38 0.57
CA THR A 34 11.40 19.27 0.83
C THR A 34 10.15 18.88 0.03
N GLN A 35 10.33 18.47 -1.23
CA GLN A 35 9.22 18.00 -2.07
C GLN A 35 8.67 16.66 -1.57
N LEU A 36 9.54 15.73 -1.17
CA LEU A 36 9.11 14.45 -0.59
C LEU A 36 8.33 14.66 0.72
N HIS A 37 8.75 15.61 1.56
CA HIS A 37 8.03 15.91 2.80
C HIS A 37 6.63 16.48 2.51
N ALA A 38 6.52 17.41 1.55
CA ALA A 38 5.22 17.94 1.12
C ALA A 38 4.29 16.83 0.58
N GLN A 39 4.81 15.92 -0.23
CA GLN A 39 4.04 14.76 -0.73
C GLN A 39 3.59 13.81 0.40
N ARG A 40 4.38 13.66 1.46
CA ARG A 40 3.99 12.83 2.61
C ARG A 40 2.83 13.41 3.41
N LEU A 41 2.68 14.74 3.44
CA LEU A 41 1.54 15.39 4.09
C LEU A 41 0.23 15.14 3.35
N GLU A 42 0.29 14.78 2.06
CA GLU A 42 -0.88 14.42 1.24
C GLU A 42 -1.26 12.94 1.38
N ILE A 43 -0.49 12.14 2.13
CA ILE A 43 -0.81 10.73 2.35
C ILE A 43 -2.09 10.61 3.17
N ILE A 44 -3.00 9.78 2.67
CA ILE A 44 -4.28 9.53 3.30
C ILE A 44 -4.07 8.62 4.51
N GLN A 45 -4.66 9.00 5.64
CA GLN A 45 -4.68 8.21 6.87
C GLN A 45 -6.07 7.56 7.07
N ILE A 46 -6.08 6.30 7.46
CA ILE A 46 -7.27 5.52 7.77
C ILE A 46 -7.57 5.66 9.27
N THR A 47 -8.78 6.11 9.57
CA THR A 47 -9.27 6.28 10.95
C THR A 47 -9.60 4.92 11.56
N SER A 48 -9.28 4.73 12.84
CA SER A 48 -9.66 3.52 13.58
C SER A 48 -10.98 3.68 14.34
N GLU A 49 -11.58 4.87 14.29
CA GLU A 49 -12.77 5.30 15.03
C GLU A 49 -12.62 5.31 16.57
N SER A 50 -11.47 4.89 17.09
CA SER A 50 -11.10 5.06 18.50
C SER A 50 -10.27 6.32 18.68
N ARG A 51 -10.77 7.26 19.52
CA ARG A 51 -10.11 8.54 19.80
C ARG A 51 -8.78 8.36 20.52
N GLU A 52 -8.67 7.35 21.38
CA GLU A 52 -7.47 7.03 22.13
C GLU A 52 -6.40 6.45 21.20
N LEU A 53 -6.80 5.55 20.31
CA LEU A 53 -5.88 4.94 19.34
C LEU A 53 -5.41 5.96 18.30
N GLU A 54 -6.29 6.85 17.85
CA GLU A 54 -5.92 7.93 16.92
C GLU A 54 -4.96 8.95 17.54
N LYS A 55 -5.04 9.19 18.85
CA LYS A 55 -4.05 10.02 19.55
C LYS A 55 -2.67 9.37 19.59
N VAL A 56 -2.62 8.05 19.78
CA VAL A 56 -1.35 7.30 19.81
C VAL A 56 -0.74 7.18 18.41
N LEU A 57 -1.59 7.08 17.38
CA LEU A 57 -1.20 6.99 15.97
C LEU A 57 -1.16 8.35 15.26
N GLU A 58 -1.30 9.46 15.98
CA GLU A 58 -1.24 10.84 15.47
C GLU A 58 -2.03 11.09 14.17
N GLY A 59 -3.25 10.54 14.08
CA GLY A 59 -4.13 10.69 12.90
C GLY A 59 -4.55 9.39 12.23
N GLY A 60 -3.95 8.25 12.59
CA GLY A 60 -4.43 6.92 12.21
C GLY A 60 -3.41 6.09 11.44
N ILE A 61 -3.89 5.14 10.63
CA ILE A 61 -3.03 4.23 9.88
C ILE A 61 -2.71 4.82 8.51
N GLU A 62 -1.44 5.09 8.24
CA GLU A 62 -0.97 5.63 6.96
C GLU A 62 -1.14 4.64 5.80
N THR A 63 -1.49 5.16 4.63
CA THR A 63 -1.51 4.37 3.38
C THR A 63 -0.14 4.36 2.71
N GLY A 64 0.19 3.27 2.01
CA GLY A 64 1.50 3.12 1.34
C GLY A 64 2.64 2.67 2.25
N SER A 65 2.38 2.47 3.55
CA SER A 65 3.28 1.86 4.53
C SER A 65 2.64 0.62 5.16
N ILE A 66 3.45 -0.22 5.80
CA ILE A 66 2.98 -1.40 6.53
C ILE A 66 3.00 -1.07 8.02
N THR A 67 1.85 -1.23 8.68
CA THR A 67 1.71 -1.04 10.13
C THR A 67 1.54 -2.39 10.82
N GLU A 68 2.39 -2.68 11.81
CA GLU A 68 2.36 -3.93 12.58
C GLU A 68 1.78 -3.68 13.98
N ILE A 69 0.84 -4.54 14.39
CA ILE A 69 0.19 -4.46 15.71
C ILE A 69 0.56 -5.72 16.51
N TYR A 70 1.35 -5.54 17.56
CA TYR A 70 1.80 -6.62 18.44
C TYR A 70 1.10 -6.59 19.80
N GLY A 71 0.92 -7.76 20.43
CA GLY A 71 0.40 -7.89 21.79
C GLY A 71 0.02 -9.33 22.17
N GLU A 72 -0.38 -9.57 23.41
CA GLU A 72 -0.76 -10.91 23.91
C GLU A 72 -2.05 -11.47 23.29
N PHE A 73 -2.30 -12.77 23.45
CA PHE A 73 -3.58 -13.37 23.04
C PHE A 73 -4.74 -12.64 23.73
N ARG A 74 -5.87 -12.49 23.03
CA ARG A 74 -7.07 -11.76 23.52
C ARG A 74 -6.91 -10.24 23.70
N SER A 75 -5.82 -9.61 23.22
CA SER A 75 -5.63 -8.16 23.27
C SER A 75 -6.41 -7.34 22.21
N GLY A 76 -7.41 -7.93 21.55
CA GLY A 76 -8.28 -7.21 20.59
C GLY A 76 -7.73 -7.00 19.16
N LYS A 77 -6.56 -7.56 18.80
CA LYS A 77 -5.97 -7.43 17.45
C LYS A 77 -6.91 -7.82 16.30
N THR A 78 -7.62 -8.96 16.42
CA THR A 78 -8.59 -9.40 15.40
C THR A 78 -9.73 -8.41 15.23
N GLN A 79 -10.25 -7.89 16.36
CA GLN A 79 -11.37 -6.97 16.36
C GLN A 79 -11.01 -5.64 15.69
N LEU A 80 -9.80 -5.17 15.94
CA LEU A 80 -9.26 -3.97 15.30
C LEU A 80 -9.14 -4.18 13.78
N CYS A 81 -8.63 -5.32 13.32
CA CYS A 81 -8.58 -5.67 11.90
C CYS A 81 -9.98 -5.68 11.24
N HIS A 82 -10.99 -6.24 11.91
CA HIS A 82 -12.37 -6.24 11.42
C HIS A 82 -12.96 -4.83 11.30
N THR A 83 -12.69 -3.98 12.29
CA THR A 83 -13.16 -2.59 12.30
C THR A 83 -12.55 -1.82 11.13
N LEU A 84 -11.23 -1.91 10.95
CA LEU A 84 -10.53 -1.27 9.84
C LEU A 84 -11.05 -1.72 8.47
N CYS A 85 -11.39 -3.00 8.30
CA CYS A 85 -11.94 -3.52 7.05
C CYS A 85 -13.23 -2.79 6.63
N VAL A 86 -14.09 -2.47 7.59
CA VAL A 86 -15.33 -1.72 7.34
C VAL A 86 -15.05 -0.23 7.16
N THR A 87 -14.25 0.38 8.04
CA THR A 87 -13.96 1.83 8.00
C THR A 87 -13.27 2.26 6.69
N CYS A 88 -12.44 1.39 6.09
CA CYS A 88 -11.85 1.65 4.78
C CYS A 88 -12.88 1.79 3.66
N GLN A 89 -13.99 1.05 3.73
CA GLN A 89 -15.04 1.03 2.70
C GLN A 89 -15.95 2.25 2.82
N VAL A 90 -16.29 2.65 4.05
CA VAL A 90 -17.21 3.78 4.33
C VAL A 90 -16.69 5.09 3.75
N ARG A 91 -15.37 5.26 3.66
CA ARG A 91 -14.75 6.49 3.11
C ARG A 91 -14.68 6.54 1.58
N GLY A 92 -15.36 5.64 0.86
CA GLY A 92 -15.49 5.69 -0.61
C GLY A 92 -14.17 5.48 -1.35
N PHE A 93 -13.11 5.02 -0.66
CA PHE A 93 -11.85 4.70 -1.30
C PHE A 93 -11.99 3.38 -2.05
N LEU A 94 -11.87 3.46 -3.38
CA LEU A 94 -11.59 2.31 -4.25
C LEU A 94 -10.25 1.71 -3.79
N CYS A 95 -10.33 0.81 -2.82
CA CYS A 95 -9.21 0.06 -2.30
C CYS A 95 -8.71 -0.88 -3.41
N SER A 96 -7.94 -0.39 -4.38
CA SER A 96 -7.10 -1.25 -5.23
C SER A 96 -5.96 -1.92 -4.43
N SER A 97 -5.90 -1.67 -3.11
CA SER A 97 -4.87 -2.15 -2.18
C SER A 97 -5.40 -3.11 -1.12
N TYR A 98 -6.36 -3.98 -1.46
CA TYR A 98 -6.72 -5.14 -0.60
C TYR A 98 -5.48 -5.98 -0.22
N HIS A 99 -4.38 -5.84 -0.97
CA HIS A 99 -3.10 -6.47 -0.69
C HIS A 99 -2.37 -5.93 0.56
N THR A 100 -2.67 -4.71 1.03
CA THR A 100 -2.00 -4.15 2.22
C THR A 100 -2.66 -4.59 3.53
N PHE A 101 -3.96 -4.90 3.50
CA PHE A 101 -4.67 -5.39 4.69
C PHE A 101 -4.49 -6.89 4.94
N ALA A 102 -4.23 -7.68 3.91
CA ALA A 102 -4.04 -9.13 4.05
C ALA A 102 -2.65 -9.52 4.60
N SER A 103 -1.68 -8.60 4.62
CA SER A 103 -0.37 -8.83 5.23
C SER A 103 -0.31 -8.37 6.69
N LEU A 104 -1.44 -8.00 7.29
CA LEU A 104 -1.56 -7.84 8.75
C LEU A 104 -1.24 -9.19 9.37
N LEU A 105 0.02 -9.29 9.81
CA LEU A 105 0.70 -10.43 10.38
C LEU A 105 -0.09 -10.94 11.59
N PHE A 106 -1.10 -11.76 11.33
CA PHE A 106 -1.83 -12.50 12.37
C PHE A 106 -0.99 -13.66 12.94
N ILE A 107 0.30 -13.75 12.56
CA ILE A 107 1.19 -14.87 12.88
C ILE A 107 2.57 -14.35 13.28
N ARG A 108 2.67 -13.84 14.50
CA ARG A 108 3.77 -14.22 15.41
C ARG A 108 3.10 -14.79 16.66
N LYS A 109 2.59 -16.03 16.52
CA LYS A 109 2.62 -16.96 17.65
C LYS A 109 4.08 -17.31 17.92
#